data_AF-R5EJ07-F1
#
_entry.id   AF-R5EJ07-F1
#
_cell.length_a   1.000
_cell.length_b   1.000
_cell.length_c   1.000
_cell.angle_alpha   90.00
_cell.angle_beta   90.00
_cell.angle_gamma   90.00
#
_symmetry.space_group_name_H-M   'P 1'
#
loop_
_entity.id
_entity.type
_entity.pdbx_description
1 polymer ?
#
loop_
_entity_poly.entity_id
_entity_poly.type
_entity_poly.pdbx_seq_one_letter_code
_entity_poly.pdbx_strand_id
1 'polypeptide(L)'
;MHINDGKLNFQNILLSEYIDKSSLISYTNKSLYSPSTKFLCVSRPRRFEKSYTANMLAAYYSKGCDSHDLFSKLEISKEESYEKYINKFNVITLDIQSMIALNQGAKE
;
A
#
# COMPACT_ATOMS: atom_id res chain seq x y z
N MET A 1 -15.93 -10.06 -0.39
CA MET A 1 -14.90 -9.36 -1.16
C MET A 1 -14.85 -7.92 -0.64
N HIS A 2 -13.89 -7.59 0.22
CA HIS A 2 -13.68 -6.20 0.60
C HIS A 2 -12.73 -5.55 -0.40
N ILE A 3 -13.22 -4.53 -1.09
CA ILE A 3 -12.44 -3.77 -2.06
C ILE A 3 -11.75 -2.66 -1.26
N ASN A 4 -10.42 -2.68 -1.25
CA ASN A 4 -9.57 -1.57 -0.79
C ASN A 4 -9.49 -1.34 0.74
N ASP A 5 -9.28 -2.40 1.53
CA ASP A 5 -8.99 -2.33 2.98
C ASP A 5 -7.57 -1.81 3.31
N GLY A 6 -6.92 -1.10 2.38
CA GLY A 6 -5.52 -0.67 2.51
C GLY A 6 -5.25 0.08 3.80
N LYS A 7 -6.13 1.02 4.17
CA LYS A 7 -6.01 1.81 5.41
C LYS A 7 -6.04 0.91 6.65
N LEU A 8 -7.06 0.05 6.80
CA LEU A 8 -7.21 -0.82 7.95
C LEU A 8 -6.03 -1.80 8.07
N ASN A 9 -5.64 -2.41 6.95
CA ASN A 9 -4.54 -3.35 6.91
C ASN A 9 -3.21 -2.67 7.28
N PHE A 10 -2.96 -1.46 6.77
CA PHE A 10 -1.76 -0.72 7.12
C PHE A 10 -1.77 -0.22 8.56
N GLN A 11 -2.92 0.19 9.09
CA GLN A 11 -3.08 0.53 10.50
C GLN A 11 -2.72 -0.64 11.41
N ASN A 12 -3.21 -1.86 11.09
CA ASN A 12 -2.85 -3.07 11.83
C ASN A 12 -1.35 -3.37 11.77
N ILE A 13 -0.71 -3.09 10.64
CA ILE A 13 0.75 -3.21 10.49
C ILE A 13 1.47 -2.21 11.41
N LEU A 14 1.03 -0.95 11.47
CA LEU A 14 1.63 0.08 12.33
C LEU A 14 1.50 -0.22 13.83
N LEU A 15 0.53 -1.04 14.23
CA LEU A 15 0.38 -1.52 15.61
C LEU A 15 1.37 -2.65 15.97
N SER A 16 2.01 -3.26 14.98
CA SER A 16 3.04 -4.30 15.16
C SER A 16 4.45 -3.70 15.17
N GLU A 17 5.49 -4.54 15.32
CA GLU A 17 6.88 -4.11 15.13
C GLU A 17 7.14 -3.75 13.65
N TYR A 18 6.76 -2.53 13.27
CA TYR A 18 6.95 -1.99 11.93
C TYR A 18 8.15 -1.06 11.86
N ILE A 19 9.05 -1.35 10.91
CA ILE A 19 10.14 -0.44 10.54
C ILE A 19 9.62 0.47 9.43
N ASP A 20 9.78 1.77 9.60
CA ASP A 20 9.34 2.76 8.62
C ASP A 20 10.01 2.53 7.26
N LYS A 21 9.18 2.25 6.25
CA LYS A 21 9.57 2.05 4.84
C LYS A 21 8.86 3.02 3.93
N SER A 22 8.28 4.08 4.48
CA SER A 22 7.48 5.07 3.75
C SER A 22 8.29 5.88 2.73
N SER A 23 9.62 5.93 2.86
CA SER A 23 10.52 6.48 1.82
C SER A 23 10.36 5.80 0.44
N LEU A 24 9.90 4.55 0.39
CA LEU A 24 9.54 3.88 -0.87
C LEU A 24 8.40 4.59 -1.63
N ILE A 25 7.52 5.29 -0.91
CA ILE A 25 6.46 6.11 -1.51
C ILE A 25 7.07 7.29 -2.26
N SER A 26 8.11 7.94 -1.73
CA SER A 26 8.81 9.02 -2.44
C SER A 26 9.41 8.52 -3.77
N TYR A 27 10.02 7.33 -3.76
CA TYR A 27 10.48 6.69 -5.00
C TYR A 27 9.33 6.40 -5.97
N THR A 28 8.22 5.88 -5.46
CA THR A 28 7.03 5.55 -6.28
C THR A 28 6.43 6.81 -6.89
N ASN A 29 6.33 7.91 -6.12
CA ASN A 29 5.84 9.22 -6.56
C ASN A 29 6.64 9.76 -7.74
N LYS A 30 7.97 9.60 -7.73
CA LYS A 30 8.86 10.03 -8.84
C LYS A 30 8.63 9.19 -10.11
N SER A 31 8.26 7.93 -9.94
CA SER A 31 8.05 6.99 -11.05
C SER A 31 6.66 7.03 -11.67
N LEU A 32 5.63 7.55 -10.98
CA LEU A 32 4.22 7.51 -11.43
C LEU A 32 3.98 7.97 -12.87
N TYR A 33 4.64 9.05 -13.29
CA TYR A 33 4.46 9.66 -14.61
C TYR A 33 5.57 9.32 -15.61
N SER A 34 6.53 8.49 -15.21
CA SER A 34 7.63 8.08 -16.07
C SER A 34 7.17 6.96 -17.02
N PRO A 35 7.27 7.14 -18.35
CA PRO A 35 6.85 6.12 -19.31
C PRO A 35 7.53 4.77 -19.11
N SER A 36 8.79 4.78 -18.66
CA SER A 36 9.63 3.58 -18.49
C SER A 36 9.61 3.00 -17.08
N THR A 37 9.26 3.78 -16.04
CA THR A 37 9.35 3.34 -14.64
C THR A 37 8.03 3.35 -13.87
N LYS A 38 6.90 3.71 -14.50
CA LYS A 38 5.56 3.68 -13.87
C LYS A 38 5.10 2.30 -13.40
N PHE A 39 5.77 1.24 -13.81
CA PHE A 39 5.48 -0.12 -13.38
C PHE A 39 6.51 -0.56 -12.33
N LEU A 40 6.06 -0.78 -11.10
CA LEU A 40 6.88 -1.28 -10.00
C LEU A 40 6.56 -2.75 -9.76
N CYS A 41 7.56 -3.63 -9.88
CA CYS A 41 7.47 -5.03 -9.49
C CYS A 41 8.37 -5.29 -8.29
N VAL A 42 7.79 -5.76 -7.18
CA VAL A 42 8.54 -6.13 -5.98
C VAL A 42 8.55 -7.66 -5.84
N SER A 43 9.58 -8.30 -6.39
CA SER A 43 9.80 -9.75 -6.27
C SER A 43 10.85 -10.05 -5.20
N ARG A 44 10.43 -10.69 -4.10
CA ARG A 44 11.31 -11.10 -2.98
C ARG A 44 10.81 -12.41 -2.34
N PRO A 45 11.63 -13.16 -1.57
CA PRO A 45 11.24 -14.40 -0.89
C PRO A 45 10.05 -14.27 0.09
N ARG A 46 9.45 -15.39 0.50
CA ARG A 46 8.33 -15.42 1.46
C ARG A 46 8.70 -14.70 2.77
N ARG A 47 7.72 -14.05 3.42
CA ARG A 47 7.86 -13.26 4.68
C ARG A 47 8.70 -11.98 4.63
N PHE A 48 9.17 -11.54 3.45
CA PHE A 48 9.78 -10.23 3.27
C PHE A 48 8.77 -9.06 3.20
N GLU A 49 7.64 -9.16 3.93
CA GLU A 49 6.66 -8.06 4.10
C GLU A 49 6.12 -7.41 2.82
N LYS A 50 6.13 -8.11 1.68
CA LYS A 50 5.61 -7.58 0.40
C LYS A 50 4.17 -7.07 0.50
N SER A 51 3.32 -7.81 1.22
CA SER A 51 1.93 -7.41 1.48
C SER A 51 1.85 -6.12 2.31
N TYR A 52 2.83 -5.86 3.18
CA TYR A 52 2.86 -4.62 3.96
C TYR A 52 3.09 -3.43 3.03
N THR A 53 4.05 -3.55 2.11
CA THR A 53 4.29 -2.53 1.09
C THR A 53 3.05 -2.29 0.22
N ALA A 54 2.36 -3.35 -0.22
CA ALA A 54 1.14 -3.22 -1.00
C ALA A 54 0.04 -2.48 -0.23
N ASN A 55 -0.19 -2.85 1.04
CA ASN A 55 -1.17 -2.19 1.90
C ASN A 55 -0.80 -0.74 2.20
N MET A 56 0.49 -0.46 2.45
CA MET A 56 1.02 0.89 2.65
C MET A 56 0.75 1.79 1.43
N LEU A 57 1.11 1.31 0.22
CA LEU A 57 0.88 2.07 -1.02
C LEU A 57 -0.63 2.26 -1.26
N ALA A 58 -1.44 1.23 -0.99
CA ALA A 58 -2.88 1.34 -1.14
C ALA A 58 -3.49 2.37 -0.17
N ALA A 59 -3.09 2.35 1.10
CA ALA A 59 -3.52 3.32 2.10
C ALA A 59 -3.13 4.75 1.69
N TYR A 60 -1.88 4.93 1.25
CA TYR A 60 -1.36 6.25 0.88
C TYR A 60 -2.08 6.87 -0.31
N TYR A 61 -2.24 6.14 -1.42
CA TYR A 61 -2.79 6.72 -2.65
C TYR A 61 -4.31 6.75 -2.69
N SER A 62 -5.00 5.87 -1.96
CA SER A 62 -6.45 5.70 -2.06
C SER A 62 -7.20 6.96 -1.65
N LYS A 63 -7.98 7.54 -2.56
CA LYS A 63 -8.90 8.65 -2.28
C LYS A 63 -10.19 8.23 -1.53
N GLY A 64 -10.38 6.92 -1.32
CA GLY A 64 -11.58 6.37 -0.68
C GLY A 64 -11.60 6.52 0.85
N CYS A 65 -10.48 6.95 1.45
CA CYS A 65 -10.34 7.19 2.87
C CYS A 65 -9.32 8.30 3.12
N ASP A 66 -9.47 9.05 4.20
CA ASP A 66 -8.43 9.93 4.71
C ASP A 66 -7.43 9.08 5.52
N SER A 67 -6.14 9.13 5.17
CA SER A 67 -5.07 8.37 5.83
C SER A 67 -3.94 9.24 6.38
N HIS A 68 -4.11 10.56 6.51
CA HIS A 68 -3.04 11.45 7.02
C HIS A 68 -2.57 11.05 8.42
N ASP A 69 -3.49 10.56 9.26
CA ASP A 69 -3.21 10.01 10.58
C ASP A 69 -2.15 8.90 10.56
N LEU A 70 -2.18 8.04 9.54
CA LEU A 70 -1.23 6.92 9.40
C LEU A 70 0.17 7.37 8.93
N PHE A 71 0.26 8.45 8.15
CA PHE A 71 1.52 8.85 7.51
C PHE A 71 2.18 10.10 8.11
N SER A 72 1.46 10.90 8.88
CA SER A 72 1.95 12.16 9.48
C SER A 72 3.17 11.99 10.40
N LYS A 73 3.38 10.80 10.94
CA LYS A 73 4.54 10.47 11.80
C LYS A 73 5.65 9.71 11.08
N LEU A 74 5.44 9.35 9.82
CA LEU A 74 6.39 8.56 9.02
C LEU A 74 7.29 9.48 8.18
N GLU A 75 8.42 8.96 7.69
CA GLU A 75 9.40 9.69 6.89
C GLU A 75 8.80 10.39 5.67
N ILE A 76 7.83 9.77 5.00
CA ILE A 76 7.17 10.34 3.81
C ILE A 76 6.52 11.70 4.08
N SER A 77 6.08 11.99 5.31
CA SER A 77 5.46 13.29 5.68
C SER A 77 6.39 14.48 5.48
N LYS A 78 7.71 14.25 5.44
CA LYS A 78 8.73 15.28 5.27
C LYS A 78 9.03 15.57 3.79
N GLU A 79 8.53 14.74 2.88
CA GLU A 79 8.79 14.86 1.45
C GLU A 79 7.82 15.86 0.82
N GLU A 80 8.32 16.72 -0.07
CA GLU A 80 7.48 17.69 -0.80
C GLU A 80 6.33 17.02 -1.58
N SER A 81 6.55 15.79 -2.04
CA SER A 81 5.56 15.01 -2.78
C SER A 81 4.42 14.45 -1.92
N TYR A 82 4.48 14.59 -0.60
CA TYR A 82 3.53 14.00 0.35
C TYR A 82 2.07 14.42 0.06
N GLU A 83 1.78 15.70 0.27
CA GLU A 83 0.45 16.30 0.10
C GLU A 83 -0.07 16.22 -1.34
N LYS A 84 0.85 16.16 -2.30
CA LYS A 84 0.52 16.08 -3.73
C LYS A 84 -0.19 14.79 -4.08
N TYR A 85 0.09 13.69 -3.37
CA TYR A 85 -0.33 12.35 -3.79
C TYR A 85 -1.11 11.57 -2.75
N ILE A 86 -1.05 11.94 -1.47
CA ILE A 86 -1.85 11.29 -0.44
C ILE A 86 -3.35 11.45 -0.71
N ASN A 87 -4.06 10.32 -0.69
CA ASN A 87 -5.49 10.20 -0.94
C ASN A 87 -6.00 10.86 -2.25
N LYS A 88 -5.22 10.81 -3.33
CA LYS A 88 -5.58 11.43 -4.64
C LYS A 88 -6.01 10.46 -5.74
N PHE A 89 -5.88 9.14 -5.56
CA PHE A 89 -6.06 8.17 -6.65
C PHE A 89 -7.15 7.13 -6.37
N ASN A 90 -7.74 6.62 -7.45
CA ASN A 90 -8.50 5.37 -7.38
C ASN A 90 -7.49 4.21 -7.25
N VAL A 91 -7.65 3.37 -6.23
CA VAL A 91 -6.77 2.22 -6.00
C VAL A 91 -7.58 0.94 -6.11
N ILE A 92 -7.05 -0.03 -6.84
CA ILE A 92 -7.58 -1.39 -6.93
C ILE A 92 -6.53 -2.33 -6.36
N THR A 93 -6.85 -3.00 -5.27
CA THR A 93 -6.00 -4.02 -4.64
C THR A 93 -6.56 -5.41 -4.92
N LEU A 94 -5.74 -6.31 -5.45
CA LEU A 94 -6.12 -7.69 -5.72
C LEU A 94 -5.25 -8.64 -4.89
N ASP A 95 -5.85 -9.30 -3.90
CA ASP A 95 -5.21 -10.39 -3.17
C ASP A 95 -5.64 -11.73 -3.77
N ILE A 96 -4.86 -12.19 -4.74
CA ILE A 96 -5.11 -13.43 -5.46
C ILE A 96 -5.06 -14.64 -4.51
N GLN A 97 -4.21 -14.62 -3.50
CA GLN A 97 -4.08 -15.74 -2.57
C GLN A 97 -5.35 -15.91 -1.73
N SER A 98 -5.85 -14.81 -1.16
CA SER A 98 -7.11 -14.83 -0.39
C SER A 98 -8.29 -15.21 -1.27
N MET A 99 -8.35 -14.73 -2.52
CA MET A 99 -9.39 -15.12 -3.47
C MET A 99 -9.38 -16.62 -3.79
N ILE A 100 -8.19 -17.21 -3.97
CA ILE A 100 -8.07 -18.66 -4.19
C ILE A 100 -8.48 -19.44 -2.94
N ALA A 101 -8.05 -19.00 -1.75
CA ALA A 101 -8.37 -19.68 -0.49
C ALA A 101 -9.88 -19.72 -0.21
N LEU A 102 -10.59 -18.61 -0.45
CA LEU A 102 -12.05 -18.55 -0.33
C LEU A 102 -12.76 -19.53 -1.25
N ASN A 103 -12.26 -19.70 -2.48
CA ASN A 103 -12.83 -20.66 -3.44
C ASN A 103 -12.51 -22.12 -3.07
N GLN A 104 -11.41 -22.38 -2.35
CA GLN A 104 -11.07 -23.74 -1.89
C GLN A 104 -11.86 -24.15 -0.65
N GLY A 105 -12.25 -23.21 0.21
CA GLY A 105 -13.19 -23.43 1.32
C GLY A 105 -14.65 -23.57 0.89
N ALA A 106 -14.96 -23.30 -0.38
CA ALA A 106 -16.28 -23.48 -0.98
C ALA A 106 -16.45 -24.84 -1.69
N LYS A 107 -15.60 -25.82 -1.36
CA LYS A 107 -15.86 -27.23 -1.65
C LYS A 107 -16.58 -27.86 -0.46
N GLU A 108 -17.87 -28.13 -0.66
CA GLU A 108 -18.60 -29.17 0.08
C GLU A 108 -17.86 -30.51 0.02
#